data_AF-A0AB38A8S6-F1
#
_entry.id   AF-A0AB38A8S6-F1
#
_cell.length_a   1.000
_cell.length_b   1.000
_cell.length_c   1.000
_cell.angle_alpha   90.00
_cell.angle_beta   90.00
_cell.angle_gamma   90.00
#
_symmetry.space_group_name_H-M   'P 1'
#
loop_
_entity.id
_entity.type
_entity.pdbx_description
1 polymer ?
#
loop_
_entity_poly.entity_id
_entity_poly.type
_entity_poly.pdbx_seq_one_letter_code
_entity_poly.pdbx_strand_id
1 'polypeptide(L)'
;MAEIIKIETKKSPLPNRKKVAAYARVSMETQRLHHSLAAQISFYSDLIQKNPEWDYAGVYADEGISGTSVEKRPEFMRLMKDCKAGKIDLILTKSISRFARNTVDLLKVVRQLKDLNIEVRFEKEKINSLSDDGELMLTLLASFAQEETISISNNVKWTIRKRMSEGNPNTRNSVYGYRWKDDTLIVVPEEAKIVRRIFQNFLDGKSRLETEREFAEEGITTRKGNRWTDSNIKVVLTNVTYTGNLLCQKEFVEDPITKKRKKNRGELPQYFIANTHEAIIDKETFDYVQEEMARRRALGPRANKSLNIYCFTGKIKCELCGKSYMRNVRNNRAKHSNLGDKVISWICGSSKKKYSTCSAKAIPDRILKTCCAKVLGLEDFDDAVFNEQIDKITVPKQGVLIFHFKDGHSVTETWENNAKKESWDDAARKRASEYRRTHAMKRSDVTCFSTKIRCEHCGCNFRAQTQNCSTSPSGKRRYWRCAEHNGCDTRGFRDDLLRFTYRRGLRS
;
A
#
# COMPACT_ATOMS: atom_id res chain seq x y z
N MET A 1 -47.79 -11.12 -44.16
CA MET A 1 -46.79 -10.21 -44.75
C MET A 1 -46.63 -9.04 -43.81
N ALA A 2 -45.40 -8.68 -43.42
CA ALA A 2 -45.17 -7.60 -42.47
C ALA A 2 -45.39 -6.24 -43.15
N GLU A 3 -46.13 -5.35 -42.49
CA GLU A 3 -46.45 -4.02 -42.96
C GLU A 3 -45.28 -3.07 -42.65
N ILE A 4 -44.71 -2.46 -43.69
CA ILE A 4 -43.57 -1.54 -43.57
C ILE A 4 -44.11 -0.11 -43.59
N ILE A 5 -44.06 0.56 -42.44
CA ILE A 5 -44.37 1.98 -42.32
C ILE A 5 -43.06 2.77 -42.42
N LYS A 6 -42.93 3.60 -43.45
CA LYS A 6 -41.78 4.48 -43.67
C LYS A 6 -41.90 5.69 -42.73
N ILE A 7 -41.04 5.73 -41.71
CA ILE A 7 -40.91 6.90 -40.83
C ILE A 7 -40.02 7.93 -41.53
N GLU A 8 -40.55 9.11 -41.84
CA GLU A 8 -39.74 10.20 -42.39
C GLU A 8 -38.83 10.81 -41.32
N THR A 9 -37.54 10.95 -41.65
CA THR A 9 -36.54 11.62 -40.81
C THR A 9 -36.85 13.10 -40.66
N LYS A 10 -37.02 13.58 -39.42
CA LYS A 10 -37.08 15.02 -39.11
C LYS A 10 -35.88 15.73 -39.75
N LYS A 11 -36.13 16.80 -40.51
CA LYS A 11 -35.08 17.66 -41.08
C LYS A 11 -34.07 18.03 -40.00
N SER A 12 -32.78 17.81 -40.30
CA SER A 12 -31.68 18.15 -39.40
C SER A 12 -31.65 19.64 -39.08
N PRO A 13 -31.28 20.05 -37.85
CA PRO A 13 -30.99 21.45 -37.58
C PRO A 13 -29.85 21.95 -38.50
N LEU A 14 -29.85 23.25 -38.79
CA LEU A 14 -28.79 23.93 -39.56
C LEU A 14 -27.40 23.50 -39.06
N PRO A 15 -26.39 23.37 -39.95
CA PRO A 15 -25.05 22.96 -39.55
C PRO A 15 -24.52 23.90 -38.47
N ASN A 16 -24.17 23.33 -37.32
CA ASN A 16 -23.65 24.08 -36.19
C ASN A 16 -22.30 24.68 -36.61
N ARG A 17 -22.25 26.01 -36.81
CA ARG A 17 -21.02 26.70 -37.19
C ARG A 17 -19.96 26.48 -36.12
N LYS A 18 -18.71 26.25 -36.53
CA LYS A 18 -17.61 26.05 -35.58
C LYS A 18 -17.19 27.40 -35.00
N LYS A 19 -17.08 27.52 -33.68
CA LYS A 19 -16.52 28.74 -33.04
C LYS A 19 -15.00 28.72 -33.17
N VAL A 20 -14.45 29.63 -33.97
CA VAL A 20 -13.04 29.62 -34.35
C VAL A 20 -12.29 30.78 -33.72
N ALA A 21 -11.21 30.46 -33.01
CA ALA A 21 -10.25 31.43 -32.53
C ALA A 21 -8.90 31.24 -33.22
N ALA A 22 -8.06 32.27 -33.24
CA ALA A 22 -6.68 32.14 -33.65
C ALA A 22 -5.71 32.49 -32.51
N TYR A 23 -4.55 31.85 -32.50
CA TYR A 23 -3.48 32.16 -31.57
C TYR A 23 -2.20 32.57 -32.30
N ALA A 24 -1.74 33.78 -32.00
CA ALA A 24 -0.54 34.39 -32.57
C ALA A 24 0.50 34.74 -31.50
N ARG A 25 1.78 34.67 -31.88
CA ARG A 25 2.91 34.98 -31.00
C ARG A 25 4.08 35.54 -31.80
N VAL A 26 4.68 36.64 -31.37
CA VAL A 26 5.86 37.24 -32.04
C VAL A 26 7.07 37.21 -31.09
N SER A 27 8.25 36.88 -31.62
CA SER A 27 9.53 36.92 -30.90
C SER A 27 10.12 38.33 -30.98
N MET A 28 10.79 38.81 -29.92
CA MET A 28 11.43 40.13 -29.94
C MET A 28 12.62 40.16 -30.91
N GLU A 29 12.47 40.85 -32.04
CA GLU A 29 13.58 41.39 -32.83
C GLU A 29 13.20 42.80 -33.34
N THR A 30 13.50 43.83 -32.54
CA THR A 30 13.46 45.28 -32.87
C THR A 30 12.16 45.86 -33.46
N GLN A 31 12.10 47.19 -33.68
CA GLN A 31 10.93 48.04 -33.98
C GLN A 31 9.96 47.58 -35.10
N ARG A 32 10.24 46.49 -35.83
CA ARG A 32 9.32 45.86 -36.81
C ARG A 32 8.17 45.06 -36.17
N LEU A 33 8.12 44.97 -34.83
CA LEU A 33 7.19 44.11 -34.08
C LEU A 33 5.70 44.43 -34.25
N HIS A 34 5.32 45.71 -34.12
CA HIS A 34 3.91 46.11 -34.09
C HIS A 34 3.20 45.87 -35.44
N HIS A 35 3.90 46.13 -36.55
CA HIS A 35 3.39 45.81 -37.89
C HIS A 35 3.23 44.29 -38.10
N SER A 36 4.12 43.48 -37.53
CA SER A 36 4.10 42.02 -37.68
C SER A 36 2.96 41.33 -36.92
N LEU A 37 2.61 41.83 -35.73
CA LEU A 37 1.51 41.27 -34.94
C LEU A 37 0.15 41.76 -35.44
N ALA A 38 0.02 43.06 -35.71
CA ALA A 38 -1.20 43.62 -36.28
C ALA A 38 -1.56 42.92 -37.60
N ALA A 39 -0.57 42.67 -38.47
CA ALA A 39 -0.79 41.90 -39.70
C ALA A 39 -1.27 40.46 -39.44
N GLN A 40 -0.76 39.78 -38.41
CA GLN A 40 -1.23 38.44 -38.04
C GLN A 40 -2.66 38.46 -37.49
N ILE A 41 -3.00 39.47 -36.67
CA ILE A 41 -4.34 39.63 -36.13
C ILE A 41 -5.33 39.90 -37.26
N SER A 42 -5.03 40.84 -38.17
CA SER A 42 -5.87 41.13 -39.34
C SER A 42 -6.01 39.91 -40.23
N PHE A 43 -4.92 39.21 -40.55
CA PHE A 43 -4.94 38.01 -41.37
C PHE A 43 -5.88 36.94 -40.81
N TYR A 44 -5.76 36.59 -39.52
CA TYR A 44 -6.62 35.58 -38.92
C TYR A 44 -8.07 36.04 -38.73
N SER A 45 -8.28 37.32 -38.43
CA SER A 45 -9.63 37.89 -38.33
C SER A 45 -10.36 37.78 -39.67
N ASP A 46 -9.72 38.19 -40.75
CA ASP A 46 -10.25 38.12 -42.11
C ASP A 46 -10.47 36.67 -42.55
N LEU A 47 -9.49 35.80 -42.29
CA LEU A 47 -9.57 34.38 -42.64
C LEU A 47 -10.79 33.72 -41.99
N ILE A 48 -11.04 34.03 -40.72
CA ILE A 48 -12.16 33.44 -39.99
C ILE A 48 -13.50 34.00 -40.49
N GLN A 49 -13.61 35.32 -40.63
CA GLN A 49 -14.87 35.97 -41.01
C GLN A 49 -15.28 35.71 -42.47
N LYS A 50 -14.33 35.42 -43.37
CA LYS A 50 -14.62 35.06 -44.76
C LYS A 50 -15.16 33.63 -44.91
N ASN A 51 -15.03 32.78 -43.88
CA ASN A 51 -15.50 31.40 -43.95
C ASN A 51 -16.97 31.30 -43.47
N PRO A 52 -17.92 30.91 -44.34
CA PRO A 52 -19.34 30.86 -43.98
C PRO A 52 -19.70 29.76 -42.97
N GLU A 53 -18.80 28.81 -42.71
CA GLU A 53 -18.97 27.71 -41.77
C GLU A 53 -18.47 28.04 -40.35
N TRP A 54 -17.84 29.20 -40.15
CA TRP A 54 -17.15 29.57 -38.92
C TRP A 54 -17.78 30.78 -38.24
N ASP A 55 -17.83 30.74 -36.91
CA ASP A 55 -18.17 31.88 -36.06
C ASP A 55 -16.89 32.45 -35.45
N TYR A 56 -16.70 33.76 -35.54
CA TYR A 56 -15.50 34.44 -35.03
C TYR A 56 -15.49 34.48 -33.49
N ALA A 57 -14.54 33.77 -32.88
CA ALA A 57 -14.33 33.71 -31.42
C ALA A 57 -13.11 34.53 -30.93
N GLY A 58 -12.44 35.26 -31.83
CA GLY A 58 -11.36 36.19 -31.49
C GLY A 58 -9.95 35.73 -31.87
N VAL A 59 -9.01 36.68 -31.90
CA VAL A 59 -7.57 36.41 -32.03
C VAL A 59 -6.88 36.70 -30.69
N TYR A 60 -6.16 35.72 -30.17
CA TYR A 60 -5.41 35.78 -28.93
C TYR A 60 -3.92 35.92 -29.26
N ALA A 61 -3.30 37.00 -28.82
CA ALA A 61 -1.99 37.41 -29.33
C ALA A 61 -1.02 37.80 -28.21
N ASP A 62 0.07 37.05 -28.02
CA ASP A 62 1.11 37.41 -27.04
C ASP A 62 2.30 38.12 -27.72
N GLU A 63 2.70 39.30 -27.21
CA GLU A 63 3.88 40.07 -27.63
C GLU A 63 5.13 39.70 -26.81
N GLY A 64 6.30 39.77 -27.45
CA GLY A 64 7.56 39.98 -26.74
C GLY A 64 8.11 38.81 -25.90
N ILE A 65 7.97 37.55 -26.32
CA ILE A 65 8.52 36.41 -25.57
C ILE A 65 9.95 36.11 -26.05
N SER A 66 10.93 36.87 -25.53
CA SER A 66 12.34 36.50 -25.60
C SER A 66 12.65 35.41 -24.56
N GLY A 67 13.73 34.65 -24.81
CA GLY A 67 14.17 33.58 -23.93
C GLY A 67 14.42 34.04 -22.49
N THR A 68 14.33 33.06 -21.58
CA THR A 68 14.87 33.09 -20.21
C THR A 68 14.17 33.85 -19.07
N SER A 69 13.05 34.57 -19.28
CA SER A 69 12.23 35.04 -18.14
C SER A 69 10.87 34.33 -18.04
N VAL A 70 10.65 33.81 -16.84
CA VAL A 70 9.51 33.03 -16.37
C VAL A 70 8.32 33.98 -16.16
N GLU A 71 7.10 33.53 -16.52
CA GLU A 71 5.79 34.21 -16.36
C GLU A 71 5.42 35.27 -17.42
N LYS A 72 4.29 35.27 -18.12
CA LYS A 72 3.10 34.41 -18.30
C LYS A 72 2.65 34.67 -19.76
N ARG A 73 1.97 33.71 -20.43
CA ARG A 73 1.30 33.93 -21.73
C ARG A 73 -0.15 34.34 -21.46
N PRO A 74 -0.45 35.59 -21.09
CA PRO A 74 -1.79 35.96 -20.62
C PRO A 74 -2.86 35.63 -21.66
N GLU A 75 -2.59 35.87 -22.94
CA GLU A 75 -3.57 35.65 -24.00
C GLU A 75 -3.73 34.17 -24.30
N PHE A 76 -2.65 33.38 -24.26
CA PHE A 76 -2.77 31.93 -24.32
C PHE A 76 -3.54 31.33 -23.12
N MET A 77 -3.33 31.87 -21.91
CA MET A 77 -4.07 31.42 -20.72
C MET A 77 -5.55 31.81 -20.81
N ARG A 78 -5.86 32.98 -21.38
CA ARG A 78 -7.24 33.41 -21.69
C ARG A 78 -7.88 32.48 -22.72
N LEU A 79 -7.17 32.17 -23.80
CA LEU A 79 -7.59 31.19 -24.82
C LEU A 79 -7.96 29.85 -24.17
N MET A 80 -7.07 29.29 -23.35
CA MET A 80 -7.32 28.02 -22.66
C MET A 80 -8.52 28.09 -21.70
N LYS A 81 -8.79 29.24 -21.08
CA LYS A 81 -9.98 29.44 -20.23
C LYS A 81 -11.26 29.46 -21.06
N ASP A 82 -11.26 30.15 -22.21
CA ASP A 82 -12.41 30.22 -23.11
C ASP A 82 -12.70 28.88 -23.79
N CYS A 83 -11.66 28.10 -24.13
CA CYS A 83 -11.77 26.70 -24.55
C CYS A 83 -12.50 25.85 -23.50
N LYS A 84 -12.07 25.93 -22.23
CA LYS A 84 -12.73 25.20 -21.12
C LYS A 84 -14.18 25.64 -20.86
N ALA A 85 -14.53 26.86 -21.25
CA ALA A 85 -15.88 27.39 -21.15
C ALA A 85 -16.77 27.01 -22.36
N GLY A 86 -16.28 26.21 -23.31
CA GLY A 86 -17.05 25.81 -24.50
C GLY A 86 -17.29 26.93 -25.51
N LYS A 87 -16.45 27.97 -25.49
CA LYS A 87 -16.56 29.13 -26.40
C LYS A 87 -15.81 28.95 -27.71
N ILE A 88 -14.96 27.93 -27.82
CA ILE A 88 -14.04 27.72 -28.93
C ILE A 88 -14.06 26.23 -29.29
N ASP A 89 -14.30 25.91 -30.55
CA ASP A 89 -14.30 24.56 -31.11
C ASP A 89 -13.06 24.30 -31.98
N LEU A 90 -12.44 25.37 -32.50
CA LEU A 90 -11.27 25.31 -33.36
C LEU A 90 -10.29 26.45 -33.06
N ILE A 91 -9.00 26.11 -32.95
CA ILE A 91 -7.90 27.06 -32.82
C ILE A 91 -7.04 27.00 -34.08
N LEU A 92 -6.83 28.15 -34.71
CA LEU A 92 -5.87 28.33 -35.81
C LEU A 92 -4.55 28.87 -35.26
N THR A 93 -3.42 28.32 -35.73
CA THR A 93 -2.11 28.87 -35.41
C THR A 93 -1.11 28.59 -36.52
N LYS A 94 -0.15 29.51 -36.70
CA LYS A 94 0.79 29.46 -37.82
C LYS A 94 1.70 28.23 -37.79
N SER A 95 2.16 27.82 -36.61
CA SER A 95 3.01 26.62 -36.46
C SER A 95 3.07 26.11 -35.03
N ILE A 96 3.54 24.86 -34.88
CA ILE A 96 3.81 24.24 -33.58
C ILE A 96 4.65 25.14 -32.65
N SER A 97 5.73 25.71 -33.20
CA SER A 97 6.66 26.57 -32.46
C SER A 97 6.01 27.86 -31.95
N ARG A 98 4.92 28.32 -32.58
CA ARG A 98 4.16 29.50 -32.14
C ARG A 98 3.23 29.13 -31.00
N PHE A 99 2.67 27.93 -31.03
CA PHE A 99 1.69 27.43 -30.08
C PHE A 99 2.28 26.93 -28.75
N ALA A 100 3.46 26.33 -28.76
CA ALA A 100 4.12 25.80 -27.55
C ALA A 100 5.62 26.12 -27.51
N ARG A 101 6.19 26.15 -26.29
CA ARG A 101 7.62 26.45 -26.07
C ARG A 101 8.52 25.23 -26.23
N ASN A 102 8.03 24.06 -25.81
CA ASN A 102 8.71 22.79 -25.94
C ASN A 102 7.68 21.70 -26.28
N THR A 103 8.20 20.54 -26.67
CA THR A 103 7.43 19.37 -27.11
C THR A 103 6.50 18.82 -26.04
N VAL A 104 6.92 18.84 -24.77
CA VAL A 104 6.13 18.37 -23.63
C VAL A 104 4.90 19.25 -23.41
N ASP A 105 5.08 20.57 -23.45
CA ASP A 105 4.02 21.57 -23.31
C ASP A 105 3.02 21.46 -24.47
N LEU A 106 3.51 21.27 -25.70
CA LEU A 106 2.65 21.05 -26.86
C LEU A 106 1.75 19.84 -26.64
N LEU A 107 2.36 18.68 -26.32
CA LEU A 107 1.65 17.43 -26.13
C LEU A 107 0.57 17.55 -25.04
N LYS A 108 0.92 18.19 -23.92
CA LYS A 108 0.00 18.40 -22.80
C LYS A 108 -1.20 19.25 -23.20
N VAL A 109 -0.96 20.39 -23.84
CA VAL A 109 -2.04 21.31 -24.22
C VAL A 109 -2.93 20.69 -25.30
N VAL A 110 -2.33 20.09 -26.34
CA VAL A 110 -3.11 19.50 -27.43
C VAL A 110 -3.96 18.32 -26.94
N ARG A 111 -3.44 17.47 -26.03
CA ARG A 111 -4.26 16.42 -25.40
C ARG A 111 -5.42 17.00 -24.58
N GLN A 112 -5.18 18.04 -23.79
CA GLN A 112 -6.24 18.71 -23.03
C GLN A 112 -7.33 19.29 -23.93
N LEU A 113 -6.95 19.89 -25.07
CA LEU A 113 -7.90 20.43 -26.04
C LEU A 113 -8.65 19.32 -26.77
N LYS A 114 -7.97 18.22 -27.12
CA LYS A 114 -8.58 17.03 -27.70
C LYS A 114 -9.60 16.37 -26.77
N ASP A 115 -9.32 16.29 -25.47
CA ASP A 115 -10.27 15.79 -24.46
C ASP A 115 -11.54 16.67 -24.37
N LEU A 116 -11.44 17.96 -24.73
CA LEU A 116 -12.55 18.89 -24.85
C LEU A 116 -13.18 18.93 -26.25
N ASN A 117 -12.74 18.04 -27.15
CA ASN A 117 -13.13 18.00 -28.57
C ASN A 117 -12.83 19.30 -29.34
N ILE A 118 -11.75 19.99 -28.97
CA ILE A 118 -11.29 21.23 -29.61
C ILE A 118 -10.15 20.91 -30.58
N GLU A 119 -10.31 21.32 -31.83
CA GLU A 119 -9.33 21.11 -32.89
C GLU A 119 -8.26 22.21 -32.85
N VAL A 120 -6.98 21.84 -33.03
CA VAL A 120 -5.88 22.78 -33.24
C VAL A 120 -5.30 22.53 -34.62
N ARG A 121 -5.30 23.57 -35.46
CA ARG A 121 -4.73 23.52 -36.82
C ARG A 121 -3.42 24.27 -36.88
N PHE A 122 -2.38 23.56 -37.30
CA PHE A 122 -1.04 24.10 -37.53
C PHE A 122 -0.85 24.32 -39.02
N GLU A 123 -0.91 25.58 -39.45
CA GLU A 123 -0.93 25.92 -40.88
C GLU A 123 0.36 25.53 -41.62
N LYS A 124 1.52 25.82 -41.02
CA LYS A 124 2.83 25.54 -41.63
C LYS A 124 3.07 24.04 -41.76
N GLU A 125 2.75 23.27 -40.72
CA GLU A 125 2.92 21.82 -40.71
C GLU A 125 1.80 21.09 -41.47
N LYS A 126 0.69 21.77 -41.78
CA LYS A 126 -0.53 21.21 -42.39
C LYS A 126 -1.12 20.05 -41.58
N ILE A 127 -1.09 20.18 -40.25
CA ILE A 127 -1.55 19.15 -39.31
C ILE A 127 -2.76 19.65 -38.53
N ASN A 128 -3.74 18.76 -38.36
CA ASN A 128 -4.91 18.97 -37.52
C ASN A 128 -4.83 18.03 -36.31
N SER A 129 -4.98 18.55 -35.09
CA SER A 129 -4.79 17.73 -33.87
C SER A 129 -5.80 16.59 -33.69
N LEU A 130 -6.94 16.64 -34.38
CA LEU A 130 -7.97 15.60 -34.34
C LEU A 130 -7.88 14.61 -35.52
N SER A 131 -6.98 14.83 -36.49
CA SER A 131 -6.78 13.88 -37.60
C SER A 131 -5.78 12.78 -37.24
N ASP A 132 -5.73 11.73 -38.07
CA ASP A 132 -4.79 10.62 -37.93
C ASP A 132 -3.31 11.10 -37.98
N ASP A 133 -3.00 12.03 -38.89
CA ASP A 133 -1.68 12.69 -38.95
C ASP A 133 -1.34 13.45 -37.67
N GLY A 134 -2.35 14.05 -37.03
CA GLY A 134 -2.22 14.69 -35.71
C GLY A 134 -1.88 13.70 -34.61
N GLU A 135 -2.49 12.52 -34.61
CA GLU A 135 -2.22 11.47 -33.63
C GLU A 135 -0.80 10.89 -33.80
N LEU A 136 -0.36 10.69 -35.03
CA LEU A 136 1.02 10.28 -35.34
C LEU A 136 2.04 11.31 -34.84
N MET A 137 1.80 12.59 -35.15
CA MET A 137 2.65 13.69 -34.65
C MET A 137 2.71 13.70 -33.12
N LEU A 138 1.57 13.60 -32.43
CA LEU A 138 1.53 13.57 -30.96
C LEU A 138 2.28 12.37 -30.39
N THR A 139 2.23 11.22 -31.05
CA THR A 139 2.95 10.00 -30.64
C THR A 139 4.47 10.16 -30.78
N LEU A 140 4.94 10.75 -31.89
CA LEU A 140 6.35 11.05 -32.09
C LEU A 140 6.86 12.06 -31.05
N LEU A 141 6.11 13.14 -30.84
CA LEU A 141 6.42 14.16 -29.85
C LEU A 141 6.46 13.59 -28.42
N ALA A 142 5.54 12.68 -28.08
CA ALA A 142 5.57 11.96 -26.81
C ALA A 142 6.83 11.10 -26.66
N SER A 143 7.27 10.45 -27.73
CA SER A 143 8.49 9.64 -27.74
C SER A 143 9.74 10.50 -27.51
N PHE A 144 9.85 11.65 -28.19
CA PHE A 144 10.94 12.60 -27.97
C PHE A 144 10.96 13.18 -26.55
N ALA A 145 9.79 13.57 -26.04
CA ALA A 145 9.64 14.07 -24.67
C ALA A 145 10.09 13.04 -23.61
N GLN A 146 9.76 11.77 -23.84
CA GLN A 146 10.20 10.68 -22.99
C GLN A 146 11.72 10.50 -23.06
N GLU A 147 12.31 10.51 -24.25
CA GLU A 147 13.76 10.36 -24.45
C GLU A 147 14.54 11.52 -23.81
N GLU A 148 14.06 12.76 -23.95
CA GLU A 148 14.66 13.93 -23.30
C GLU A 148 14.66 13.77 -21.77
N THR A 149 13.57 13.28 -21.20
CA THR A 149 13.47 12.99 -19.76
C THR A 149 14.48 11.93 -19.32
N ILE A 150 14.65 10.87 -20.11
CA ILE A 150 15.61 9.80 -19.86
C ILE A 150 17.05 10.34 -19.95
N SER A 151 17.35 11.11 -21.00
CA SER A 151 18.66 11.73 -21.23
C SER A 151 19.06 12.68 -20.09
N ILE A 152 18.17 13.59 -19.67
CA ILE A 152 18.41 14.48 -18.52
C ILE A 152 18.67 13.65 -17.25
N SER A 153 17.88 12.61 -17.01
CA SER A 153 18.08 11.74 -15.84
C SER A 153 19.44 11.04 -15.88
N ASN A 154 19.86 10.55 -17.05
CA ASN A 154 21.14 9.89 -17.23
C ASN A 154 22.31 10.85 -17.01
N ASN A 155 22.23 12.08 -17.51
CA ASN A 155 23.25 13.12 -17.29
C ASN A 155 23.38 13.49 -15.81
N VAL A 156 22.26 13.62 -15.10
CA VAL A 156 22.25 13.84 -13.65
C VAL A 156 22.87 12.64 -12.93
N LYS A 157 22.47 11.40 -13.26
CA LYS A 157 23.06 10.18 -12.67
C LYS A 157 24.56 10.10 -12.91
N TRP A 158 25.02 10.43 -14.11
CA TRP A 158 26.45 10.44 -14.47
C TRP A 158 27.22 11.46 -13.63
N THR A 159 26.71 12.69 -13.54
CA THR A 159 27.31 13.77 -12.72
C THR A 159 27.42 13.37 -11.26
N ILE A 160 26.36 12.77 -10.71
CA ILE A 160 26.33 12.28 -9.33
C ILE A 160 27.39 11.19 -9.11
N ARG A 161 27.50 10.23 -10.02
CA ARG A 161 28.50 9.15 -9.91
C ARG A 161 29.92 9.68 -10.04
N LYS A 162 30.16 10.61 -10.97
CA LYS A 162 31.47 11.26 -11.14
C LYS A 162 31.91 11.98 -9.87
N ARG A 163 31.01 12.76 -9.26
CA ARG A 163 31.28 13.40 -7.95
C ARG A 163 31.64 12.37 -6.88
N MET A 164 30.88 11.27 -6.78
CA MET A 164 31.17 10.21 -5.81
C MET A 164 32.52 9.52 -6.06
N SER A 165 32.92 9.32 -7.33
CA SER A 165 34.24 8.77 -7.66
C SER A 165 35.38 9.73 -7.33
N GLU A 166 35.11 11.03 -7.30
CA GLU A 166 36.06 12.08 -6.89
C GLU A 166 36.06 12.30 -5.36
N GLY A 167 35.32 11.49 -4.59
CA GLY A 167 35.25 11.62 -3.13
C GLY A 167 34.24 12.68 -2.63
N ASN A 168 33.44 13.26 -3.52
CA ASN A 168 32.46 14.30 -3.19
C ASN A 168 31.04 13.70 -3.07
N PRO A 169 30.47 13.61 -1.86
CA PRO A 169 29.13 13.06 -1.68
C PRO A 169 28.06 14.00 -2.25
N ASN A 170 27.15 13.46 -3.07
CA ASN A 170 26.11 14.26 -3.71
C ASN A 170 25.01 14.77 -2.76
N THR A 171 24.80 14.12 -1.60
CA THR A 171 23.67 14.44 -0.73
C THR A 171 24.13 14.59 0.71
N ARG A 172 23.83 15.75 1.29
CA ARG A 172 24.00 16.05 2.71
C ARG A 172 22.96 15.31 3.54
N ASN A 173 23.17 14.02 3.74
CA ASN A 173 22.29 13.19 4.56
C ASN A 173 22.36 13.62 6.03
N SER A 174 21.20 13.63 6.72
CA SER A 174 21.18 13.87 8.16
C SER A 174 21.67 12.64 8.90
N VAL A 175 22.77 12.77 9.64
CA VAL A 175 23.31 11.74 10.54
C VAL A 175 23.23 12.28 11.97
N TYR A 176 22.63 11.53 12.88
CA TYR A 176 22.56 11.92 14.29
C TYR A 176 23.97 11.95 14.89
N GLY A 177 24.31 12.91 15.74
CA GLY A 177 25.69 13.10 16.19
C GLY A 177 26.51 14.04 15.31
N TYR A 178 26.04 14.39 14.11
CA TYR A 178 26.77 15.24 13.16
C TYR A 178 25.93 16.36 12.57
N ARG A 179 26.60 17.42 12.07
CA ARG A 179 26.01 18.49 11.25
C ARG A 179 26.89 18.80 10.06
N TRP A 180 26.27 19.09 8.93
CA TRP A 180 26.99 19.62 7.78
C TRP A 180 27.35 21.08 8.03
N LYS A 181 28.64 21.38 7.95
CA LYS A 181 29.15 22.73 7.74
C LYS A 181 29.90 22.69 6.42
N ASP A 182 29.38 23.41 5.44
CA ASP A 182 29.83 23.30 4.04
C ASP A 182 29.79 21.85 3.56
N ASP A 183 30.92 21.27 3.18
CA ASP A 183 31.03 19.91 2.67
C ASP A 183 31.67 18.93 3.67
N THR A 184 31.72 19.28 4.96
CA THR A 184 32.26 18.42 6.03
C THR A 184 31.24 18.20 7.15
N LEU A 185 31.26 17.00 7.73
CA LEU A 185 30.47 16.65 8.91
C LEU A 185 31.23 17.08 10.18
N ILE A 186 30.58 17.88 11.02
CA ILE A 186 31.10 18.31 12.31
C ILE A 186 30.35 17.60 13.42
N VAL A 187 31.09 17.10 14.41
CA VAL A 187 30.55 16.42 15.59
C VAL A 187 29.71 17.39 16.42
N VAL A 188 28.53 16.94 16.84
CA VAL A 188 27.72 17.60 17.86
C VAL A 188 27.95 16.89 19.18
N PRO A 189 28.66 17.49 20.15
CA PRO A 189 29.10 16.79 21.36
C PRO A 189 27.97 16.09 22.13
N GLU A 190 26.83 16.77 22.32
CA GLU A 190 25.70 16.21 23.08
C GLU A 190 25.05 15.00 22.39
N GLU A 191 24.89 15.05 21.06
CA GLU A 191 24.36 13.91 20.31
C GLU A 191 25.41 12.78 20.19
N ALA A 192 26.69 13.13 20.10
CA ALA A 192 27.79 12.16 20.03
C ALA A 192 27.90 11.32 21.32
N LYS A 193 27.63 11.90 22.50
CA LYS A 193 27.52 11.15 23.76
C LYS A 193 26.47 10.05 23.68
N ILE A 194 25.31 10.35 23.10
CA ILE A 194 24.23 9.36 22.92
C ILE A 194 24.64 8.27 21.91
N VAL A 195 25.33 8.63 20.83
CA VAL A 195 25.88 7.65 19.89
C VAL A 195 26.86 6.71 20.60
N ARG A 196 27.85 7.24 21.33
CA ARG A 196 28.80 6.43 22.12
C ARG A 196 28.08 5.52 23.09
N ARG A 197 27.04 6.01 23.77
CA ARG A 197 26.21 5.22 24.68
C ARG A 197 25.46 4.08 23.97
N ILE A 198 24.98 4.28 22.75
CA ILE A 198 24.36 3.21 21.95
C ILE A 198 25.37 2.07 21.68
N PHE A 199 26.60 2.42 21.30
CA PHE A 199 27.66 1.44 21.08
C PHE A 199 28.02 0.73 22.40
N GLN A 200 28.23 1.48 23.48
CA GLN A 200 28.55 0.92 24.80
C GLN A 200 27.47 -0.04 25.29
N ASN A 201 26.19 0.36 25.27
CA ASN A 201 25.09 -0.51 25.67
C ASN A 201 25.09 -1.84 24.88
N PHE A 202 25.40 -1.81 23.59
CA PHE A 202 25.48 -3.03 22.78
C PHE A 202 26.65 -3.93 23.20
N LEU A 203 27.81 -3.35 23.49
CA LEU A 203 29.01 -4.03 23.98
C LEU A 203 28.81 -4.62 25.38
N ASP A 204 28.08 -3.93 26.25
CA ASP A 204 27.65 -4.39 27.58
C ASP A 204 26.65 -5.56 27.50
N GLY A 205 26.29 -6.00 26.30
CA GLY A 205 25.38 -7.12 26.08
C GLY A 205 23.91 -6.74 26.12
N LYS A 206 23.56 -5.46 26.30
CA LYS A 206 22.17 -5.00 26.23
C LYS A 206 21.63 -5.17 24.81
N SER A 207 20.35 -5.50 24.73
CA SER A 207 19.61 -5.50 23.48
C SER A 207 19.28 -4.07 23.04
N ARG A 208 19.04 -3.93 21.74
CA ARG A 208 18.55 -2.67 21.16
C ARG A 208 17.19 -2.25 21.76
N LEU A 209 16.35 -3.20 22.17
CA LEU A 209 15.08 -2.92 22.84
C LEU A 209 15.25 -2.42 24.27
N GLU A 210 16.23 -2.94 25.00
CA GLU A 210 16.57 -2.42 26.34
C GLU A 210 17.10 -0.99 26.25
N THR A 211 18.02 -0.73 25.31
CA THR A 211 18.51 0.65 25.06
C THR A 211 17.36 1.60 24.69
N GLU A 212 16.40 1.14 23.89
CA GLU A 212 15.20 1.91 23.55
C GLU A 212 14.32 2.23 24.78
N ARG A 213 14.23 1.31 25.76
CA ARG A 213 13.47 1.54 27.01
C ARG A 213 14.20 2.52 27.92
N GLU A 214 15.50 2.32 28.13
CA GLU A 214 16.35 3.24 28.90
C GLU A 214 16.23 4.68 28.38
N PHE A 215 16.36 4.86 27.06
CA PHE A 215 16.22 6.20 26.46
C PHE A 215 14.81 6.78 26.60
N ALA A 216 13.78 5.94 26.62
CA ALA A 216 12.42 6.41 26.84
C ALA A 216 12.19 6.84 28.30
N GLU A 217 12.75 6.10 29.26
CA GLU A 217 12.70 6.42 30.70
C GLU A 217 13.46 7.71 31.02
N GLU A 218 14.57 7.96 30.35
CA GLU A 218 15.40 9.17 30.51
C GLU A 218 14.92 10.37 29.67
N GLY A 219 13.88 10.21 28.85
CA GLY A 219 13.37 11.27 27.97
C GLY A 219 14.30 11.62 26.79
N ILE A 220 15.25 10.75 26.44
CA ILE A 220 16.16 10.95 25.32
C ILE A 220 15.41 10.71 24.00
N THR A 221 15.42 11.71 23.12
CA THR A 221 14.74 11.67 21.83
C THR A 221 15.70 11.80 20.65
N THR A 222 15.22 11.40 19.47
CA THR A 222 15.91 11.65 18.20
C THR A 222 15.88 13.14 17.86
N ARG A 223 16.67 13.57 16.87
CA ARG A 223 16.75 14.98 16.41
C ARG A 223 15.38 15.65 16.16
N LYS A 224 14.36 14.88 15.74
CA LYS A 224 13.01 15.40 15.46
C LYS A 224 12.05 15.28 16.66
N GLY A 225 12.56 15.01 17.86
CA GLY A 225 11.75 14.79 19.06
C GLY A 225 11.02 13.45 19.10
N ASN A 226 11.30 12.53 18.17
CA ASN A 226 10.66 11.20 18.16
C ASN A 226 11.39 10.24 19.11
N ARG A 227 10.63 9.30 19.69
CA ARG A 227 11.17 8.20 20.48
C ARG A 227 12.12 7.32 19.66
N TRP A 228 13.20 6.86 20.28
CA TRP A 228 14.10 5.87 19.69
C TRP A 228 13.39 4.53 19.48
N THR A 229 13.66 3.88 18.36
CA THR A 229 13.17 2.51 18.11
C THR A 229 14.33 1.59 17.79
N ASP A 230 14.15 0.28 18.00
CA ASP A 230 15.07 -0.80 17.64
C ASP A 230 15.67 -0.65 16.24
N SER A 231 14.86 -0.16 15.29
CA SER A 231 15.28 0.08 13.90
C SER A 231 16.25 1.26 13.77
N ASN A 232 16.05 2.34 14.53
CA ASN A 232 16.93 3.51 14.53
C ASN A 232 18.26 3.17 15.20
N ILE A 233 18.23 2.47 16.33
CA ILE A 233 19.43 2.04 17.05
C ILE A 233 20.28 1.12 16.16
N LYS A 234 19.64 0.21 15.41
CA LYS A 234 20.35 -0.61 14.41
C LYS A 234 21.01 0.22 13.32
N VAL A 235 20.33 1.25 12.82
CA VAL A 235 20.92 2.16 11.82
C VAL A 235 22.15 2.85 12.40
N VAL A 236 22.15 3.23 13.68
CA VAL A 236 23.34 3.80 14.34
C VAL A 236 24.49 2.79 14.36
N LEU A 237 24.25 1.59 14.88
CA LEU A 237 25.26 0.54 15.03
C LEU A 237 25.85 0.03 13.70
N THR A 238 25.16 0.21 12.57
CA THR A 238 25.61 -0.31 11.25
C THR A 238 26.07 0.77 10.29
N ASN A 239 26.02 2.05 10.70
CA ASN A 239 26.40 3.14 9.82
C ASN A 239 27.88 3.48 9.96
N VAL A 240 28.66 3.15 8.92
CA VAL A 240 30.10 3.42 8.88
C VAL A 240 30.47 4.90 9.01
N THR A 241 29.52 5.83 8.82
CA THR A 241 29.73 7.27 9.06
C THR A 241 30.27 7.58 10.45
N TYR A 242 29.91 6.84 11.49
CA TYR A 242 30.43 7.10 12.83
C TYR A 242 31.94 6.86 12.98
N THR A 243 32.57 6.19 12.02
CA THR A 243 34.03 5.96 11.95
C THR A 243 34.81 7.03 11.20
N GLY A 244 34.17 8.15 10.83
CA GLY A 244 34.79 9.22 10.03
C GLY A 244 34.79 8.94 8.52
N ASN A 245 34.14 7.86 8.07
CA ASN A 245 34.16 7.40 6.68
C ASN A 245 32.78 7.52 6.00
N LEU A 246 32.72 7.71 4.68
CA LEU A 246 31.46 7.76 3.94
C LEU A 246 31.32 6.59 2.96
N LEU A 247 30.11 6.02 2.91
CA LEU A 247 29.73 5.03 1.89
C LEU A 247 28.62 5.60 1.00
N CYS A 248 28.96 5.87 -0.25
CA CYS A 248 28.11 6.44 -1.27
C CYS A 248 27.50 5.37 -2.21
N GLN A 249 26.51 5.77 -3.03
CA GLN A 249 25.80 4.89 -3.97
C GLN A 249 25.14 3.64 -3.32
N LYS A 250 24.68 3.75 -2.06
CA LYS A 250 23.95 2.67 -1.36
C LYS A 250 22.59 2.33 -2.00
N GLU A 251 22.01 3.29 -2.71
CA GLU A 251 20.74 3.17 -3.42
C GLU A 251 20.83 3.94 -4.74
N PHE A 252 20.06 3.54 -5.74
CA PHE A 252 19.97 4.22 -7.04
C PHE A 252 18.54 4.21 -7.58
N VAL A 253 18.26 5.10 -8.53
CA VAL A 253 16.98 5.14 -9.25
C VAL A 253 17.09 4.19 -10.45
N GLU A 254 16.30 3.12 -10.42
CA GLU A 254 16.27 2.08 -11.45
C GLU A 254 15.72 2.66 -12.76
N ASP A 255 14.54 3.29 -12.69
CA ASP A 255 13.86 3.85 -13.84
C ASP A 255 13.61 5.37 -13.64
N PRO A 256 14.09 6.23 -14.57
CA PRO A 256 13.83 7.67 -14.58
C PRO A 256 12.36 8.07 -14.53
N ILE A 257 11.47 7.26 -15.12
CA ILE A 257 10.05 7.57 -15.29
C ILE A 257 9.29 7.27 -13.99
N THR A 258 9.35 6.02 -13.50
CA THR A 258 8.69 5.65 -12.24
C THR A 258 9.38 6.21 -11.00
N LYS A 259 10.63 6.71 -11.13
CA LYS A 259 11.49 7.22 -10.04
C LYS A 259 11.68 6.21 -8.91
N LYS A 260 11.53 4.92 -9.22
CA LYS A 260 11.62 3.85 -8.24
C LYS A 260 13.05 3.72 -7.75
N ARG A 261 13.23 3.85 -6.43
CA ARG A 261 14.53 3.69 -5.75
C ARG A 261 14.75 2.22 -5.41
N LYS A 262 15.97 1.74 -5.66
CA LYS A 262 16.41 0.37 -5.38
C LYS A 262 17.70 0.42 -4.56
N LYS A 263 17.83 -0.52 -3.62
CA LYS A 263 19.09 -0.71 -2.88
C LYS A 263 20.13 -1.31 -3.80
N ASN A 264 21.34 -0.77 -3.77
CA ASN A 264 22.47 -1.29 -4.53
C ASN A 264 23.05 -2.52 -3.80
N ARG A 265 22.98 -3.68 -4.46
CA ARG A 265 23.51 -4.96 -4.02
C ARG A 265 24.64 -5.46 -4.93
N GLY A 266 25.29 -4.54 -5.66
CA GLY A 266 26.36 -4.85 -6.61
C GLY A 266 26.00 -4.51 -8.06
N GLU A 267 24.79 -4.01 -8.34
CA GLU A 267 24.44 -3.58 -9.70
C GLU A 267 25.21 -2.34 -10.17
N LEU A 268 25.74 -1.55 -9.23
CA LEU A 268 26.57 -0.37 -9.51
C LEU A 268 27.74 -0.30 -8.52
N PRO A 269 28.88 0.33 -8.87
CA PRO A 269 29.97 0.54 -7.93
C PRO A 269 29.51 1.36 -6.73
N GLN A 270 29.92 0.94 -5.54
CA GLN A 270 29.80 1.72 -4.31
C GLN A 270 31.15 2.40 -4.04
N TYR A 271 31.10 3.64 -3.57
CA TYR A 271 32.30 4.43 -3.30
C TYR A 271 32.46 4.57 -1.80
N PHE A 272 33.55 4.02 -1.27
CA PHE A 272 33.98 4.18 0.11
C PHE A 272 35.03 5.28 0.18
N ILE A 273 34.76 6.33 0.95
CA ILE A 273 35.59 7.52 1.05
C ILE A 273 36.09 7.59 2.50
N ALA A 274 37.40 7.38 2.67
CA ALA A 274 38.00 7.29 3.99
C ALA A 274 38.30 8.67 4.60
N ASN A 275 38.31 8.76 5.93
CA ASN A 275 38.81 9.91 6.71
C ASN A 275 38.23 11.28 6.31
N THR A 276 36.93 11.30 6.02
CA THR A 276 36.20 12.49 5.56
C THR A 276 35.86 13.48 6.67
N HIS A 277 35.78 13.02 7.92
CA HIS A 277 35.41 13.83 9.09
C HIS A 277 35.85 13.16 10.39
N GLU A 278 35.72 13.89 11.50
CA GLU A 278 36.06 13.38 12.84
C GLU A 278 35.17 12.18 13.22
N ALA A 279 35.80 11.10 13.67
CA ALA A 279 35.12 9.88 14.08
C ALA A 279 34.52 10.03 15.49
N ILE A 280 33.23 9.67 15.64
CA ILE A 280 32.61 9.54 16.97
C ILE A 280 32.99 8.19 17.59
N ILE A 281 33.19 7.14 16.78
CA ILE A 281 33.59 5.80 17.22
C ILE A 281 34.81 5.40 16.40
N ASP A 282 35.83 4.85 17.05
CA ASP A 282 37.00 4.34 16.35
C ASP A 282 36.63 3.10 15.49
N LYS A 283 37.47 2.82 14.50
CA LYS A 283 37.20 1.74 13.54
C LYS A 283 37.20 0.36 14.21
N GLU A 284 38.03 0.14 15.22
CA GLU A 284 38.17 -1.15 15.91
C GLU A 284 36.89 -1.49 16.69
N THR A 285 36.37 -0.53 17.45
CA THR A 285 35.09 -0.66 18.16
C THR A 285 33.95 -0.95 17.17
N PHE A 286 33.91 -0.24 16.04
CA PHE A 286 32.87 -0.46 15.04
C PHE A 286 32.93 -1.85 14.41
N ASP A 287 34.14 -2.30 14.05
CA ASP A 287 34.39 -3.61 13.44
C ASP A 287 34.01 -4.73 14.42
N TYR A 288 34.43 -4.62 15.69
CA TYR A 288 34.03 -5.55 16.76
C TYR A 288 32.50 -5.63 16.93
N VAL A 289 31.80 -4.49 16.89
CA VAL A 289 30.33 -4.46 16.91
C VAL A 289 29.74 -5.20 15.71
N GLN A 290 30.30 -5.04 14.51
CA GLN A 290 29.80 -5.77 13.32
C GLN A 290 30.00 -7.29 13.46
N GLU A 291 31.16 -7.71 13.95
CA GLU A 291 31.46 -9.12 14.22
C GLU A 291 30.53 -9.71 15.28
N GLU A 292 30.31 -8.99 16.38
CA GLU A 292 29.38 -9.42 17.43
C GLU A 292 27.93 -9.48 16.92
N MET A 293 27.51 -8.53 16.07
CA MET A 293 26.22 -8.60 15.39
C MET A 293 26.11 -9.82 14.47
N ALA A 294 27.18 -10.18 13.75
CA ALA A 294 27.23 -11.37 12.90
C ALA A 294 27.18 -12.66 13.74
N ARG A 295 27.94 -12.74 14.83
CA ARG A 295 27.93 -13.85 15.79
C ARG A 295 26.55 -14.06 16.41
N ARG A 296 25.92 -12.99 16.95
CA ARG A 296 24.55 -13.04 17.48
C ARG A 296 23.54 -13.48 16.42
N ARG A 297 23.74 -13.09 15.16
CA ARG A 297 22.88 -13.53 14.06
C ARG A 297 23.06 -15.02 13.75
N ALA A 298 24.29 -15.54 13.77
CA ALA A 298 24.58 -16.96 13.54
C ALA A 298 24.00 -17.86 14.63
N LEU A 299 24.06 -17.41 15.89
CA LEU A 299 23.43 -18.07 17.05
C LEU A 299 21.89 -18.06 17.01
N GLY A 300 21.29 -17.28 16.10
CA GLY A 300 19.85 -17.24 15.90
C GLY A 300 19.07 -16.54 17.03
N PRO A 301 17.76 -16.80 17.15
CA PRO A 301 16.91 -16.13 18.14
C PRO A 301 17.41 -16.24 19.58
N ARG A 302 18.12 -17.33 19.91
CA ARG A 302 18.70 -17.62 21.24
C ARG A 302 19.80 -16.66 21.68
N ALA A 303 20.42 -15.95 20.75
CA ALA A 303 21.42 -14.93 21.08
C ALA A 303 20.80 -13.68 21.72
N ASN A 304 19.51 -13.43 21.49
CA ASN A 304 18.86 -12.23 21.99
C ASN A 304 18.06 -12.55 23.27
N LYS A 305 18.67 -12.27 24.42
CA LYS A 305 18.07 -12.44 25.76
C LYS A 305 16.75 -11.67 25.92
N SER A 306 16.54 -10.59 25.17
CA SER A 306 15.34 -9.78 25.24
C SER A 306 14.13 -10.42 24.54
N LEU A 307 14.32 -11.51 23.80
CA LEU A 307 13.22 -12.23 23.18
C LEU A 307 12.61 -13.22 24.18
N ASN A 308 11.29 -13.28 24.23
CA ASN A 308 10.59 -14.38 24.90
C ASN A 308 10.70 -15.64 24.01
N ILE A 309 11.72 -16.44 24.27
CA ILE A 309 12.03 -17.67 23.53
C ILE A 309 11.31 -18.84 24.18
N TYR A 310 10.85 -19.77 23.35
CA TYR A 310 10.22 -21.02 23.76
C TYR A 310 10.97 -22.18 23.09
N CYS A 311 10.77 -23.41 23.56
CA CYS A 311 11.44 -24.61 23.04
C CYS A 311 11.42 -24.73 21.52
N PHE A 312 10.30 -24.39 20.86
CA PHE A 312 10.16 -24.47 19.40
C PHE A 312 10.64 -23.23 18.63
N THR A 313 11.00 -22.13 19.31
CA THR A 313 11.41 -20.88 18.65
C THR A 313 12.68 -21.11 17.82
N GLY A 314 12.56 -20.90 16.50
CA GLY A 314 13.67 -21.06 15.56
C GLY A 314 13.87 -22.48 15.01
N LYS A 315 13.34 -23.51 15.69
CA LYS A 315 13.48 -24.93 15.31
C LYS A 315 12.49 -25.39 14.25
N ILE A 316 11.30 -24.81 14.16
CA ILE A 316 10.31 -25.16 13.14
C ILE A 316 10.55 -24.34 11.87
N LYS A 317 10.78 -25.01 10.74
CA LYS A 317 11.02 -24.43 9.42
C LYS A 317 9.93 -24.81 8.43
N CYS A 318 9.41 -23.82 7.71
CA CYS A 318 8.46 -24.04 6.63
C CYS A 318 9.23 -24.39 5.35
N GLU A 319 9.04 -25.57 4.77
CA GLU A 319 9.72 -25.92 3.50
C GLU A 319 9.14 -25.15 2.31
N LEU A 320 7.87 -24.73 2.38
CA LEU A 320 7.22 -23.95 1.32
C LEU A 320 7.85 -22.55 1.11
N CYS A 321 8.47 -21.95 2.14
CA CYS A 321 9.02 -20.60 2.01
C CYS A 321 10.36 -20.36 2.74
N GLY A 322 10.94 -21.40 3.35
CA GLY A 322 12.21 -21.36 4.09
C GLY A 322 12.18 -20.61 5.43
N LYS A 323 11.08 -19.93 5.79
CA LYS A 323 11.00 -19.14 7.03
C LYS A 323 10.65 -20.00 8.24
N SER A 324 11.11 -19.57 9.42
CA SER A 324 10.71 -20.19 10.68
C SER A 324 9.25 -19.88 11.03
N TYR A 325 8.60 -20.83 11.70
CA TYR A 325 7.34 -20.56 12.38
C TYR A 325 7.57 -19.69 13.62
N MET A 326 6.61 -18.81 13.90
CA MET A 326 6.62 -17.89 15.02
C MET A 326 5.43 -18.17 15.93
N ARG A 327 5.67 -18.15 17.24
CA ARG A 327 4.60 -18.24 18.24
C ARG A 327 3.66 -17.03 18.11
N ASN A 328 2.37 -17.31 18.12
CA ASN A 328 1.31 -16.34 17.99
C ASN A 328 0.23 -16.65 19.03
N VAL A 329 0.01 -15.68 19.92
CA VAL A 329 -0.98 -15.75 20.99
C VAL A 329 -2.18 -14.89 20.58
N ARG A 330 -3.38 -15.47 20.62
CA ARG A 330 -4.63 -14.76 20.35
C ARG A 330 -5.59 -14.94 21.50
N ASN A 331 -6.38 -13.90 21.79
CA ASN A 331 -7.48 -14.02 22.74
C ASN A 331 -8.54 -14.95 22.16
N ASN A 332 -9.02 -15.87 22.99
CA ASN A 332 -10.06 -16.80 22.62
C ASN A 332 -11.40 -16.05 22.57
N ARG A 333 -12.00 -15.96 21.37
CA ARG A 333 -13.29 -15.31 21.17
C ARG A 333 -14.47 -16.26 21.43
N ALA A 334 -14.21 -17.56 21.56
CA ALA A 334 -15.24 -18.56 21.85
C ALA A 334 -15.49 -18.63 23.36
N LYS A 335 -16.46 -17.83 23.83
CA LYS A 335 -16.98 -17.91 25.20
C LYS A 335 -17.41 -19.35 25.49
N HIS A 336 -16.91 -19.93 26.58
CA HIS A 336 -17.19 -21.31 27.04
C HIS A 336 -16.54 -22.47 26.27
N SER A 337 -15.59 -22.24 25.38
CA SER A 337 -14.75 -23.33 24.86
C SER A 337 -13.79 -23.85 25.94
N ASN A 338 -13.32 -25.10 25.82
CA ASN A 338 -12.35 -25.70 26.74
C ASN A 338 -10.90 -25.20 26.51
N LEU A 339 -10.66 -24.32 25.53
CA LEU A 339 -9.31 -23.83 25.16
C LEU A 339 -8.80 -22.64 26.01
N GLY A 340 -9.41 -22.35 27.15
CA GLY A 340 -9.02 -21.22 28.02
C GLY A 340 -9.13 -19.84 27.35
N ASP A 341 -8.61 -18.79 27.99
CA ASP A 341 -8.75 -17.40 27.51
C ASP A 341 -7.80 -17.04 26.36
N LYS A 342 -6.72 -17.80 26.17
CA LYS A 342 -5.68 -17.54 25.17
C LYS A 342 -5.37 -18.79 24.36
N VAL A 343 -5.45 -18.68 23.04
CA VAL A 343 -5.08 -19.74 22.10
C VAL A 343 -3.66 -19.48 21.58
N ILE A 344 -2.78 -20.45 21.78
CA ILE A 344 -1.39 -20.40 21.31
C ILE A 344 -1.27 -21.24 20.05
N SER A 345 -0.70 -20.62 19.01
CA SER A 345 -0.47 -21.27 17.71
C SER A 345 0.87 -20.84 17.13
N TRP A 346 1.50 -21.73 16.38
CA TRP A 346 2.70 -21.44 15.61
C TRP A 346 2.28 -21.12 14.18
N ILE A 347 2.64 -19.93 13.69
CA ILE A 347 2.31 -19.49 12.32
C ILE A 347 3.57 -19.26 11.51
N CYS A 348 3.54 -19.60 10.23
CA CYS A 348 4.68 -19.35 9.35
C CYS A 348 5.02 -17.85 9.34
N GLY A 349 6.31 -17.50 9.48
CA GLY A 349 6.73 -16.12 9.63
C GLY A 349 6.48 -15.22 8.42
N SER A 350 6.19 -15.80 7.25
CA SER A 350 5.68 -15.08 6.08
C SER A 350 4.27 -14.53 6.31
N SER A 351 3.40 -15.23 7.04
CA SER A 351 1.96 -14.92 7.14
C SER A 351 1.63 -13.57 7.80
N LYS A 352 2.54 -13.00 8.60
CA LYS A 352 2.39 -11.65 9.17
C LYS A 352 2.66 -10.52 8.16
N LYS A 353 3.15 -10.82 6.95
CA LYS A 353 3.40 -9.82 5.90
C LYS A 353 2.13 -9.58 5.08
N LYS A 354 1.84 -8.31 4.77
CA LYS A 354 0.64 -7.85 4.03
C LYS A 354 0.45 -8.54 2.67
N TYR A 355 1.52 -9.02 2.04
CA TYR A 355 1.52 -9.69 0.73
C TYR A 355 2.19 -11.07 0.78
N SER A 356 1.88 -11.85 1.82
CA SER A 356 2.42 -13.21 1.94
C SER A 356 1.74 -14.17 0.96
N THR A 357 2.52 -14.86 0.13
CA THR A 357 2.07 -15.92 -0.79
C THR A 357 2.17 -17.33 -0.19
N CYS A 358 2.68 -17.45 1.04
CA CYS A 358 2.86 -18.76 1.67
C CYS A 358 1.52 -19.32 2.18
N SER A 359 1.16 -20.52 1.74
CA SER A 359 -0.08 -21.25 2.08
C SER A 359 0.01 -22.05 3.39
N ALA A 360 1.14 -21.96 4.10
CA ALA A 360 1.37 -22.67 5.35
C ALA A 360 0.36 -22.27 6.43
N LYS A 361 -0.39 -23.24 6.95
CA LYS A 361 -1.38 -23.02 8.01
C LYS A 361 -0.75 -23.03 9.41
N ALA A 362 -1.49 -22.47 10.36
CA ALA A 362 -1.11 -22.44 11.76
C ALA A 362 -1.12 -23.86 12.36
N ILE A 363 -0.13 -24.15 13.19
CA ILE A 363 -0.03 -25.38 13.98
C ILE A 363 -0.39 -25.03 15.43
N PRO A 364 -1.44 -25.61 16.02
CA PRO A 364 -1.75 -25.39 17.43
C PRO A 364 -0.61 -25.87 18.33
N ASP A 365 -0.29 -25.10 19.38
CA ASP A 365 0.81 -25.43 20.31
C ASP A 365 0.60 -26.80 20.99
N ARG A 366 -0.64 -27.10 21.40
CA ARG A 366 -1.03 -28.39 21.99
C ARG A 366 -0.69 -29.57 21.07
N ILE A 367 -1.10 -29.50 19.80
CA ILE A 367 -0.84 -30.57 18.83
C ILE A 367 0.66 -30.76 18.62
N LEU A 368 1.40 -29.65 18.53
CA LEU A 368 2.85 -29.73 18.36
C LEU A 368 3.50 -30.44 19.54
N LYS A 369 3.11 -30.11 20.79
CA LYS A 369 3.60 -30.79 22.00
C LYS A 369 3.24 -32.28 22.01
N THR A 370 2.00 -32.64 21.67
CA THR A 370 1.57 -34.05 21.58
C THR A 370 2.36 -34.83 20.54
N CYS A 371 2.59 -34.26 19.35
CA CYS A 371 3.43 -34.89 18.34
C CYS A 371 4.89 -35.04 18.82
N CYS A 372 5.43 -34.04 19.53
CA CYS A 372 6.79 -34.13 20.07
C CYS A 372 6.90 -35.22 21.15
N ALA A 373 5.95 -35.29 22.09
CA ALA A 373 5.92 -36.32 23.13
C ALA A 373 5.86 -37.73 22.51
N LYS A 374 4.99 -37.93 21.50
CA LYS A 374 4.89 -39.20 20.76
C LYS A 374 6.20 -39.60 20.08
N VAL A 375 6.87 -38.67 19.41
CA VAL A 375 8.15 -38.92 18.70
C VAL A 375 9.29 -39.19 19.67
N LEU A 376 9.27 -38.57 20.85
CA LEU A 376 10.27 -38.77 21.90
C LEU A 376 9.96 -39.98 22.81
N GLY A 377 8.82 -40.66 22.61
CA GLY A 377 8.39 -41.78 23.46
C GLY A 377 8.03 -41.37 24.89
N LEU A 378 7.66 -40.11 25.12
CA LEU A 378 7.30 -39.57 26.43
C LEU A 378 5.78 -39.54 26.62
N GLU A 379 5.31 -39.73 27.86
CA GLU A 379 3.90 -39.55 28.22
C GLU A 379 3.47 -38.08 28.08
N ASP A 380 4.35 -37.17 28.51
CA ASP A 380 4.16 -35.72 28.43
C ASP A 380 5.37 -35.03 27.77
N PHE A 381 5.11 -33.86 27.17
CA PHE A 381 6.14 -33.12 26.46
C PHE A 381 7.11 -32.41 27.43
N ASP A 382 8.39 -32.77 27.34
CA ASP A 382 9.49 -32.15 28.07
C ASP A 382 10.34 -31.23 27.17
N ASP A 383 10.49 -29.97 27.58
CA ASP A 383 11.26 -28.95 26.86
C ASP A 383 12.77 -29.24 26.80
N ALA A 384 13.34 -29.85 27.85
CA ALA A 384 14.76 -30.16 27.94
C ALA A 384 15.13 -31.32 27.01
N VAL A 385 14.37 -32.42 27.08
CA VAL A 385 14.57 -33.60 26.22
C VAL A 385 14.43 -33.22 24.74
N PHE A 386 13.41 -32.42 24.40
CA PHE A 386 13.24 -31.90 23.04
C PHE A 386 14.44 -31.07 22.56
N ASN A 387 15.06 -30.30 23.45
CA ASN A 387 16.22 -29.50 23.09
C ASN A 387 17.50 -30.30 22.92
N GLU A 388 17.61 -31.40 23.66
CA GLU A 388 18.73 -32.33 23.60
C GLU A 388 18.69 -33.18 22.32
N GLN A 389 17.54 -33.79 22.00
CA GLN A 389 17.45 -34.80 20.94
C GLN A 389 17.09 -34.25 19.56
N ILE A 390 16.25 -33.21 19.48
CA ILE A 390 15.76 -32.67 18.19
C ILE A 390 16.62 -31.48 17.73
N ASP A 391 17.14 -31.53 16.51
CA ASP A 391 17.80 -30.40 15.87
C ASP A 391 16.74 -29.39 15.37
N LYS A 392 15.89 -29.84 14.44
CA LYS A 392 14.88 -29.00 13.77
C LYS A 392 13.64 -29.81 13.38
N ILE A 393 12.54 -29.09 13.12
CA ILE A 393 11.31 -29.64 12.57
C ILE A 393 11.07 -28.97 11.22
N THR A 394 10.86 -29.74 10.16
CA THR A 394 10.47 -29.21 8.85
C THR A 394 9.01 -29.51 8.53
N VAL A 395 8.34 -28.54 7.89
CA VAL A 395 6.91 -28.60 7.57
C VAL A 395 6.76 -28.54 6.04
N PRO A 396 6.70 -29.70 5.35
CA PRO A 396 6.56 -29.78 3.89
C PRO A 396 5.19 -29.29 3.43
N LYS A 397 4.13 -29.77 4.08
CA LYS A 397 2.74 -29.48 3.76
C LYS A 397 1.90 -29.44 5.04
N GLN A 398 0.67 -28.94 4.93
CA GLN A 398 -0.23 -28.90 6.07
C GLN A 398 -0.48 -30.32 6.61
N GLY A 399 -0.36 -30.47 7.93
CA GLY A 399 -0.64 -31.75 8.60
C GLY A 399 0.54 -32.71 8.64
N VAL A 400 1.72 -32.33 8.13
CA VAL A 400 2.93 -33.18 8.18
C VAL A 400 4.07 -32.44 8.88
N LEU A 401 4.71 -33.11 9.81
CA LEU A 401 5.89 -32.65 10.55
C LEU A 401 7.01 -33.67 10.37
N ILE A 402 8.17 -33.22 9.90
CA ILE A 402 9.37 -34.05 9.83
C ILE A 402 10.31 -33.58 10.94
N PHE A 403 10.58 -34.46 11.89
CA PHE A 403 11.49 -34.26 13.00
C PHE A 403 12.88 -34.72 12.58
N HIS A 404 13.87 -33.83 12.67
CA HIS A 404 15.26 -34.15 12.41
C HIS A 404 16.00 -34.21 13.74
N PHE A 405 16.52 -35.39 14.08
CA PHE A 405 17.26 -35.63 15.31
C PHE A 405 18.73 -35.23 15.15
N LYS A 406 19.41 -34.97 16.27
CA LYS A 406 20.83 -34.59 16.26
C LYS A 406 21.78 -35.73 15.89
N ASP A 407 21.35 -36.97 16.03
CA ASP A 407 22.07 -38.17 15.58
C ASP A 407 21.95 -38.41 14.06
N GLY A 408 21.18 -37.57 13.35
CA GLY A 408 21.05 -37.57 11.89
C GLY A 408 19.84 -38.32 11.34
N HIS A 409 19.06 -39.03 12.16
CA HIS A 409 17.84 -39.68 11.67
C HIS A 409 16.64 -38.71 11.62
N SER A 410 15.61 -39.09 10.86
CA SER A 410 14.39 -38.27 10.72
C SER A 410 13.12 -39.08 10.86
N VAL A 411 12.15 -38.56 11.61
CA VAL A 411 10.83 -39.18 11.83
C VAL A 411 9.75 -38.29 11.25
N THR A 412 8.85 -38.87 10.46
CA THR A 412 7.70 -38.14 9.89
C THR A 412 6.44 -38.46 10.69
N GLU A 413 5.77 -37.42 11.18
CA GLU A 413 4.48 -37.53 11.85
C GLU A 413 3.42 -36.72 11.13
N THR A 414 2.20 -37.26 11.13
CA THR A 414 1.03 -36.61 10.55
C THR A 414 0.05 -36.19 11.64
N TRP A 415 -0.52 -34.99 11.51
CA TRP A 415 -1.51 -34.47 12.44
C TRP A 415 -2.72 -33.90 11.69
N GLU A 416 -3.89 -34.03 12.32
CA GLU A 416 -5.14 -33.47 11.81
C GLU A 416 -5.62 -32.32 12.71
N ASN A 417 -6.17 -31.28 12.09
CA ASN A 417 -6.71 -30.14 12.83
C ASN A 417 -8.16 -30.41 13.28
N ASN A 418 -8.30 -31.16 14.37
CA ASN A 418 -9.59 -31.47 14.99
C ASN A 418 -10.02 -30.45 16.05
N ALA A 419 -9.30 -29.33 16.20
CA ALA A 419 -9.49 -28.35 17.27
C ALA A 419 -10.94 -27.84 17.39
N LYS A 420 -11.66 -27.66 16.27
CA LYS A 420 -13.07 -27.21 16.30
C LYS A 420 -14.01 -28.28 16.85
N LYS A 421 -13.79 -29.56 16.51
CA LYS A 421 -14.58 -30.69 17.02
C LYS A 421 -14.28 -30.93 18.50
N GLU A 422 -13.00 -30.96 18.86
CA GLU A 422 -12.52 -31.17 20.24
C GLU A 422 -12.88 -30.02 21.19
N SER A 423 -13.04 -28.80 20.66
CA SER A 423 -13.48 -27.64 21.46
C SER A 423 -14.94 -27.70 21.92
N TRP A 424 -15.72 -28.66 21.42
CA TRP A 424 -17.18 -28.78 21.62
C TRP A 424 -17.58 -30.10 22.30
N ASP A 425 -16.92 -30.40 23.42
CA ASP A 425 -17.28 -31.51 24.31
C ASP A 425 -18.66 -31.31 24.98
N ASP A 426 -19.20 -32.37 25.59
CA ASP A 426 -20.53 -32.34 26.23
C ASP A 426 -20.59 -31.30 27.37
N ALA A 427 -19.47 -31.11 28.08
CA ALA A 427 -19.35 -30.13 29.15
C ALA A 427 -19.39 -28.68 28.62
N ALA A 428 -18.73 -28.38 27.51
CA ALA A 428 -18.74 -27.10 26.82
C ALA A 428 -20.12 -26.84 26.21
N ARG A 429 -20.78 -27.88 25.65
CA ARG A 429 -22.18 -27.81 25.19
C ARG A 429 -23.13 -27.47 26.34
N LYS A 430 -22.95 -28.07 27.51
CA LYS A 430 -23.74 -27.79 28.72
C LYS A 430 -23.51 -26.37 29.22
N ARG A 431 -22.25 -25.93 29.37
CA ARG A 431 -21.89 -24.55 29.73
C ARG A 431 -22.48 -23.51 28.77
N ALA A 432 -22.39 -23.77 27.47
CA ALA A 432 -22.99 -22.91 26.45
C ALA A 432 -24.53 -22.90 26.50
N SER A 433 -25.17 -24.00 26.94
CA SER A 433 -26.61 -24.08 27.17
C SER A 433 -27.02 -23.26 28.39
N GLU A 434 -26.35 -23.43 29.53
CA GLU A 434 -26.60 -22.69 30.77
C GLU A 434 -26.37 -21.18 30.60
N TYR A 435 -25.31 -20.79 29.91
CA TYR A 435 -25.07 -19.38 29.56
C TYR A 435 -26.20 -18.81 28.72
N ARG A 436 -26.68 -19.55 27.70
CA ARG A 436 -27.81 -19.13 26.86
C ARG A 436 -29.14 -19.05 27.62
N ARG A 437 -29.30 -19.82 28.71
CA ARG A 437 -30.50 -19.75 29.58
C ARG A 437 -30.48 -18.53 30.50
N THR A 438 -29.32 -18.16 31.01
CA THR A 438 -29.15 -17.05 31.97
C THR A 438 -28.97 -15.70 31.29
N HIS A 439 -28.45 -15.68 30.06
CA HIS A 439 -28.19 -14.46 29.31
C HIS A 439 -29.11 -14.39 28.08
N ALA A 440 -29.99 -13.39 28.04
CA ALA A 440 -30.87 -13.15 26.90
C ALA A 440 -30.04 -12.90 25.63
N MET A 441 -30.28 -13.68 24.57
CA MET A 441 -29.71 -13.39 23.25
C MET A 441 -30.27 -12.05 22.74
N LYS A 442 -29.44 -11.02 22.69
CA LYS A 442 -29.73 -9.75 21.99
C LYS A 442 -29.65 -9.96 20.48
N ARG A 443 -30.58 -10.73 19.91
CA ARG A 443 -30.79 -10.80 18.45
C ARG A 443 -32.21 -10.35 18.13
N SER A 444 -32.39 -9.61 17.05
CA SER A 444 -33.67 -9.01 16.65
C SER A 444 -34.77 -10.02 16.26
N ASP A 445 -34.41 -11.30 16.15
CA ASP A 445 -35.25 -12.46 15.83
C ASP A 445 -35.70 -13.25 17.09
N VAL A 446 -35.13 -12.96 18.27
CA VAL A 446 -35.52 -13.58 19.55
C VAL A 446 -36.51 -12.65 20.27
N THR A 447 -37.68 -13.17 20.61
CA THR A 447 -38.77 -12.42 21.27
C THR A 447 -39.22 -13.13 22.53
N CYS A 448 -40.08 -12.51 23.35
CA CYS A 448 -40.65 -13.15 24.55
C CYS A 448 -41.41 -14.46 24.26
N PHE A 449 -41.85 -14.67 23.01
CA PHE A 449 -42.52 -15.89 22.58
C PHE A 449 -41.55 -16.99 22.12
N SER A 450 -40.30 -16.65 21.83
CA SER A 450 -39.28 -17.61 21.42
C SER A 450 -39.07 -18.63 22.54
N THR A 451 -39.11 -19.92 22.23
CA THR A 451 -39.06 -21.07 23.17
C THR A 451 -40.31 -21.32 24.03
N LYS A 452 -41.32 -20.45 23.97
CA LYS A 452 -42.58 -20.60 24.72
C LYS A 452 -43.71 -21.22 23.90
N ILE A 453 -43.65 -21.07 22.58
CA ILE A 453 -44.63 -21.67 21.67
C ILE A 453 -44.05 -22.99 21.16
N ARG A 454 -44.72 -24.10 21.49
CA ARG A 454 -44.39 -25.45 21.02
C ARG A 454 -45.49 -25.97 20.12
N CYS A 455 -45.09 -26.69 19.10
CA CYS A 455 -46.01 -27.49 18.29
C CYS A 455 -46.45 -28.69 19.11
N GLU A 456 -47.76 -28.87 19.26
CA GLU A 456 -48.33 -30.02 19.95
C GLU A 456 -48.08 -31.32 19.19
N HIS A 457 -48.08 -31.28 17.85
CA HIS A 457 -47.90 -32.46 17.01
C HIS A 457 -46.48 -33.04 17.01
N CYS A 458 -45.43 -32.22 17.06
CA CYS A 458 -44.04 -32.71 17.02
C CYS A 458 -43.17 -32.27 18.21
N GLY A 459 -43.74 -31.56 19.18
CA GLY A 459 -43.03 -31.06 20.36
C GLY A 459 -41.98 -29.96 20.11
N CYS A 460 -41.70 -29.63 18.84
CA CYS A 460 -40.68 -28.65 18.47
C CYS A 460 -41.12 -27.21 18.77
N ASN A 461 -40.16 -26.35 19.11
CA ASN A 461 -40.43 -24.93 19.29
C ASN A 461 -40.75 -24.25 17.95
N PHE A 462 -41.73 -23.35 17.95
CA PHE A 462 -41.93 -22.45 16.83
C PHE A 462 -40.77 -21.44 16.74
N ARG A 463 -40.38 -21.10 15.51
CA ARG A 463 -39.37 -20.09 15.20
C ARG A 463 -39.98 -18.96 14.39
N ALA A 464 -39.65 -17.72 14.76
CA ALA A 464 -40.03 -16.54 14.01
C ALA A 464 -39.19 -16.43 12.74
N GLN A 465 -39.85 -16.24 11.61
CA GLN A 465 -39.26 -16.03 10.29
C GLN A 465 -39.87 -14.77 9.67
N THR A 466 -39.05 -13.98 8.99
CA THR A 466 -39.50 -12.78 8.28
C THR A 466 -39.62 -13.11 6.80
N GLN A 467 -40.77 -12.79 6.21
CA GLN A 467 -41.06 -12.96 4.79
C GLN A 467 -41.40 -11.61 4.16
N ASN A 468 -41.05 -11.44 2.89
CA ASN A 468 -41.42 -10.23 2.15
C ASN A 468 -42.94 -10.23 1.93
N CYS A 469 -43.57 -9.07 2.13
CA CYS A 469 -45.01 -8.93 1.99
C CYS A 469 -45.32 -7.52 1.50
N SER A 470 -45.82 -7.43 0.27
CA SER A 470 -46.18 -6.17 -0.40
C SER A 470 -47.25 -5.37 0.35
N THR A 471 -48.11 -6.04 1.13
CA THR A 471 -49.19 -5.39 1.88
C THR A 471 -48.77 -4.88 3.25
N SER A 472 -47.51 -5.03 3.66
CA SER A 472 -46.98 -4.53 4.93
C SER A 472 -46.36 -3.15 4.74
N PRO A 473 -46.61 -2.17 5.64
CA PRO A 473 -45.97 -0.84 5.58
C PRO A 473 -44.43 -0.89 5.59
N SER A 474 -43.84 -1.96 6.14
CA SER A 474 -42.39 -2.15 6.20
C SER A 474 -41.85 -3.05 5.07
N GLY A 475 -42.69 -3.47 4.12
CA GLY A 475 -42.36 -4.41 3.04
C GLY A 475 -42.10 -5.85 3.49
N LYS A 476 -42.16 -6.12 4.81
CA LYS A 476 -41.88 -7.43 5.42
C LYS A 476 -42.93 -7.76 6.49
N ARG A 477 -43.26 -9.04 6.66
CA ARG A 477 -44.08 -9.56 7.76
C ARG A 477 -43.40 -10.72 8.45
N ARG A 478 -43.68 -10.88 9.74
CA ARG A 478 -43.10 -11.95 10.58
C ARG A 478 -44.16 -13.02 10.87
N TYR A 479 -43.76 -14.27 10.66
CA TYR A 479 -44.57 -15.46 10.91
C TYR A 479 -43.84 -16.40 11.87
N TRP A 480 -44.59 -17.09 12.70
CA TRP A 480 -44.12 -18.20 13.49
C TRP A 480 -44.40 -19.50 12.74
N ARG A 481 -43.36 -20.29 12.48
CA ARG A 481 -43.48 -21.61 11.86
C ARG A 481 -42.86 -22.67 12.74
N CYS A 482 -43.37 -23.89 12.66
CA CYS A 482 -42.75 -25.03 13.33
C CYS A 482 -41.30 -25.20 12.84
N ALA A 483 -40.38 -25.52 13.75
CA ALA A 483 -38.97 -25.70 13.40
C ALA A 483 -38.67 -27.06 12.73
N GLU A 484 -39.62 -27.99 12.74
CA GLU A 484 -39.49 -29.28 12.08
C GLU A 484 -39.77 -29.12 10.59
N HIS A 485 -38.77 -29.41 9.76
CA HIS A 485 -38.81 -29.12 8.33
C HIS A 485 -39.32 -30.30 7.48
N ASN A 486 -39.36 -31.53 8.02
CA ASN A 486 -39.59 -32.75 7.23
C ASN A 486 -40.76 -33.62 7.72
N GLY A 487 -41.85 -33.04 8.25
CA GLY A 487 -43.04 -33.85 8.58
C GLY A 487 -44.13 -33.21 9.44
N CYS A 488 -44.06 -31.90 9.70
CA CYS A 488 -45.05 -31.22 10.52
C CYS A 488 -45.86 -30.21 9.69
N ASP A 489 -47.11 -30.56 9.38
CA ASP A 489 -48.05 -29.72 8.59
C ASP A 489 -48.72 -28.59 9.41
N THR A 490 -48.21 -28.31 10.61
CA THR A 490 -48.80 -27.27 11.46
C THR A 490 -48.66 -25.90 10.78
N ARG A 491 -49.80 -25.27 10.46
CA ARG A 491 -49.82 -23.97 9.80
C ARG A 491 -49.14 -22.90 10.66
N GLY A 492 -48.27 -22.13 10.02
CA GLY A 492 -47.67 -20.96 10.66
C GLY A 492 -48.70 -19.86 10.89
N PHE A 493 -48.49 -19.05 11.91
CA PHE A 493 -49.35 -17.93 12.26
C PHE A 493 -48.56 -16.62 12.32
N ARG A 494 -49.27 -15.48 12.22
CA ARG A 494 -48.63 -14.17 12.14
C ARG A 494 -48.26 -13.63 13.52
N ASP A 495 -47.08 -13.03 13.63
CA ASP A 495 -46.57 -12.44 14.88
C ASP A 495 -47.39 -11.22 15.34
N ASP A 496 -47.93 -10.44 14.41
CA ASP A 496 -48.74 -9.25 14.74
C ASP A 496 -50.09 -9.63 15.36
N LEU A 497 -50.75 -10.66 14.86
CA LEU A 497 -51.97 -11.22 15.45
C LEU A 497 -51.72 -11.79 16.85
N LEU A 498 -50.61 -12.51 17.04
CA LEU A 498 -50.21 -13.04 18.34
C LEU A 498 -49.96 -11.93 19.38
N ARG A 499 -49.29 -10.85 18.96
CA ARG A 499 -49.05 -9.69 19.84
C ARG A 499 -50.34 -8.92 20.14
N PHE A 500 -51.26 -8.85 19.17
CA PHE A 500 -52.56 -8.21 19.36
C PHE A 500 -53.40 -8.96 20.40
N THR A 501 -53.49 -10.29 20.30
CA THR A 501 -54.22 -11.11 21.28
C THR A 501 -53.59 -11.05 22.66
N TYR A 502 -52.26 -11.14 22.77
CA TYR A 502 -51.54 -11.01 24.04
C TYR A 502 -51.80 -9.66 24.73
N ARG A 503 -51.81 -8.56 23.97
CA ARG A 503 -52.12 -7.22 24.51
C ARG A 503 -53.57 -7.06 24.98
N ARG A 504 -54.51 -7.79 24.37
CA ARG A 504 -55.92 -7.74 24.74
C ARG A 504 -56.20 -8.52 26.02
N GLY A 505 -55.59 -9.71 26.18
CA GLY A 505 -55.71 -10.54 27.38
C GLY A 505 -54.98 -10.02 28.63
N LEU A 506 -54.14 -9.00 28.50
CA LEU A 506 -53.54 -8.27 29.64
C LEU A 506 -54.39 -7.08 30.10
N ARG A 507 -55.44 -6.71 29.36
CA ARG A 507 -56.37 -5.60 29.68
C ARG A 507 -57.74 -6.08 30.16
N SER A 508 -57.90 -7.39 30.30
CA SER A 508 -59.02 -8.11 30.91
C SER A 508 -58.46 -8.90 32.07
#